data_AF-A0A7C5MGG5-F1
#
_entry.id   AF-A0A7C5MGG5-F1
#
_cell.length_a   1.000
_cell.length_b   1.000
_cell.length_c   1.000
_cell.angle_alpha   90.00
_cell.angle_beta   90.00
_cell.angle_gamma   90.00
#
_symmetry.space_group_name_H-M   'P 1'
#
loop_
_entity.id
_entity.type
_entity.pdbx_description
1 polymer ?
#
loop_
_entity_poly.entity_id
_entity_poly.type
_entity_poly.pdbx_seq_one_letter_code
_entity_poly.pdbx_strand_id
1 'polypeptide(L)'
;PIIIISASGMAEAGRVLHHLKNNIADPRNSVLLVGYQAANTLGRKIQERRPEVPILGELVPLRAQVEMISGYSAHADRNGLLNWIKAVRGERLRDVFVVHGEEEEAESLAEAINQMGGLSVHLPKAGEEFNL
;
A
#
# COMPACT_ATOMS: atom_id res chain seq x y z
N PRO A 1 27.05 1.78 -13.96
CA PRO A 1 25.95 1.88 -12.96
C PRO A 1 24.94 2.94 -13.41
N ILE A 2 23.66 2.62 -13.44
CA ILE A 2 22.57 3.53 -13.85
C ILE A 2 21.41 3.42 -12.85
N ILE A 3 20.57 4.46 -12.79
CA ILE A 3 19.31 4.46 -12.04
C ILE A 3 18.17 4.43 -13.06
N ILE A 4 17.23 3.50 -12.90
CA ILE A 4 16.03 3.39 -13.73
C ILE A 4 14.81 3.71 -12.87
N ILE A 5 14.06 4.73 -13.25
CA ILE A 5 12.75 5.05 -12.68
C ILE A 5 11.71 4.74 -13.75
N SER A 6 10.81 3.81 -13.48
CA SER A 6 9.80 3.38 -14.45
C SER A 6 8.46 3.14 -13.77
N ALA A 7 7.39 3.56 -14.44
CA ALA A 7 6.03 3.16 -14.13
C ALA A 7 5.76 1.70 -14.60
N SER A 8 4.77 1.01 -14.04
CA SER A 8 3.88 1.43 -12.94
C SER A 8 4.44 1.16 -11.54
N GLY A 9 4.02 1.94 -10.54
CA GLY A 9 4.57 1.93 -9.18
C GLY A 9 4.37 0.64 -8.36
N MET A 10 3.48 -0.25 -8.81
CA MET A 10 3.29 -1.60 -8.24
C MET A 10 3.79 -2.72 -9.14
N ALA A 11 4.52 -2.36 -10.20
CA ALA A 11 5.07 -3.29 -11.19
C ALA A 11 4.04 -4.18 -11.91
N GLU A 12 2.80 -3.71 -12.07
CA GLU A 12 1.74 -4.49 -12.74
C GLU A 12 1.74 -4.32 -14.27
N ALA A 13 2.29 -3.21 -14.78
CA ALA A 13 2.23 -2.90 -16.21
C ALA A 13 3.38 -1.98 -16.65
N GLY A 14 3.63 -1.98 -17.96
CA GLY A 14 4.57 -1.07 -18.61
C GLY A 14 6.01 -1.56 -18.60
N ARG A 15 6.94 -0.63 -18.86
CA ARG A 15 8.37 -0.94 -19.09
C ARG A 15 9.06 -1.51 -17.87
N VAL A 16 8.54 -1.24 -16.66
CA VAL A 16 9.09 -1.78 -15.40
C VAL A 16 9.16 -3.30 -15.42
N LEU A 17 8.20 -3.98 -16.05
CA LEU A 17 8.20 -5.44 -16.19
C LEU A 17 9.43 -5.94 -16.96
N HIS A 18 9.81 -5.26 -18.05
CA HIS A 18 11.00 -5.60 -18.83
C HIS A 18 12.28 -5.26 -18.08
N HIS A 19 12.32 -4.14 -17.35
CA HIS A 19 13.46 -3.82 -16.51
C HIS A 19 13.66 -4.87 -15.41
N LEU A 20 12.59 -5.29 -14.73
CA LEU A 20 12.66 -6.34 -13.71
C LEU A 20 13.07 -7.67 -14.33
N LYS A 21 12.42 -8.13 -15.42
CA LYS A 21 12.74 -9.41 -16.08
C LYS A 21 14.23 -9.55 -16.41
N ASN A 22 14.85 -8.47 -16.87
CA ASN A 22 16.25 -8.49 -17.30
C ASN A 22 17.27 -8.30 -16.17
N ASN A 23 16.86 -7.82 -15.00
CA ASN A 23 17.81 -7.35 -13.97
C ASN A 23 17.62 -7.98 -12.59
N ILE A 24 16.43 -8.48 -12.25
CA ILE A 24 16.08 -8.91 -10.88
C ILE A 24 16.80 -10.17 -10.40
N ALA A 25 17.35 -10.97 -11.33
CA ALA A 25 18.10 -12.19 -11.07
C ALA A 25 19.60 -11.96 -10.83
N ASP A 26 20.11 -10.74 -10.97
CA ASP A 26 21.51 -10.40 -10.68
C ASP A 26 21.63 -9.82 -9.26
N PRO A 27 22.38 -10.46 -8.35
CA PRO A 27 22.52 -9.99 -6.96
C PRO A 27 23.30 -8.68 -6.80
N ARG A 28 23.93 -8.17 -7.87
CA ARG A 28 24.58 -6.86 -7.87
C ARG A 28 23.59 -5.71 -8.03
N ASN A 29 22.33 -6.01 -8.37
CA ASN A 29 21.28 -5.02 -8.58
C ASN A 29 20.43 -4.86 -7.31
N SER A 30 19.74 -3.72 -7.24
CA SER A 30 18.76 -3.44 -6.18
C SER A 30 17.44 -2.99 -6.80
N VAL A 31 16.33 -3.46 -6.23
CA VAL A 31 14.96 -2.99 -6.50
C VAL A 31 14.52 -2.15 -5.32
N LEU A 32 14.26 -0.87 -5.58
CA LEU A 32 13.81 0.08 -4.56
C LEU A 32 12.31 0.36 -4.74
N LEU A 33 11.51 0.01 -3.74
CA LEU A 33 10.08 0.27 -3.69
C LEU A 33 9.81 1.55 -2.87
N VAL A 34 9.10 2.52 -3.45
CA VAL A 34 8.92 3.87 -2.86
C VAL A 34 7.49 4.17 -2.40
N GLY A 35 6.65 3.13 -2.26
CA GLY A 35 5.26 3.30 -1.85
C GLY A 35 4.56 1.98 -1.60
N TYR A 36 3.30 2.08 -1.18
CA TYR A 36 2.45 0.94 -0.87
C TYR A 36 2.35 -0.04 -2.05
N GLN A 37 2.38 -1.33 -1.76
CA GLN A 37 2.21 -2.40 -2.74
C GLN A 37 0.96 -3.20 -2.36
N ALA A 38 -0.08 -3.10 -3.18
CA ALA A 38 -1.32 -3.79 -2.93
C ALA A 38 -1.14 -5.32 -2.97
N ALA A 39 -1.93 -6.03 -2.17
CA ALA A 39 -2.01 -7.48 -2.20
C ALA A 39 -2.11 -8.03 -3.64
N ASN A 40 -1.47 -9.16 -3.88
CA ASN A 40 -1.44 -9.87 -5.16
C ASN A 40 -0.70 -9.18 -6.33
N THR A 41 -0.22 -7.95 -6.19
CA THR A 41 0.64 -7.32 -7.21
C THR A 41 2.02 -7.99 -7.30
N LEU A 42 2.73 -7.82 -8.41
CA LEU A 42 4.14 -8.21 -8.54
C LEU A 42 5.00 -7.46 -7.53
N GLY A 43 4.77 -6.16 -7.38
CA GLY A 43 5.51 -5.34 -6.42
C GLY A 43 5.37 -5.84 -4.98
N ARG A 44 4.19 -6.32 -4.57
CA ARG A 44 3.99 -6.95 -3.25
C ARG A 44 4.76 -8.26 -3.12
N LYS A 45 4.78 -9.10 -4.16
CA LYS A 45 5.57 -10.35 -4.17
C LYS A 45 7.08 -10.07 -4.04
N ILE A 46 7.56 -8.99 -4.66
CA ILE A 46 8.95 -8.53 -4.54
C ILE A 46 9.22 -8.00 -3.13
N GLN A 47 8.32 -7.17 -2.58
CA GLN A 47 8.40 -6.67 -1.20
C GLN A 47 8.49 -7.81 -0.18
N GLU A 48 7.70 -8.87 -0.36
CA GLU A 48 7.68 -10.08 0.47
C GLU A 48 8.94 -10.96 0.29
N ARG A 49 9.85 -10.58 -0.61
CA ARG A 49 11.10 -11.29 -0.92
C ARG A 49 10.86 -12.75 -1.30
N ARG A 50 9.81 -13.02 -2.09
CA ARG A 50 9.53 -14.36 -2.60
C ARG A 50 10.74 -14.86 -3.41
N PRO A 51 11.19 -16.12 -3.25
CA PRO A 51 12.37 -16.63 -3.94
C PRO A 51 12.29 -16.52 -5.47
N GLU A 52 11.08 -16.65 -6.01
CA GLU A 52 10.76 -16.45 -7.42
C GLU A 52 9.50 -15.60 -7.55
N VAL A 53 9.46 -14.77 -8.59
CA VAL A 53 8.31 -13.91 -8.89
C VAL A 53 7.88 -14.04 -10.36
N PRO A 54 6.58 -14.00 -10.66
CA PRO A 54 6.08 -14.12 -12.02
C PRO A 54 6.22 -12.78 -12.75
N ILE A 55 7.01 -12.75 -13.83
CA ILE A 55 7.22 -11.56 -14.67
C ILE A 55 6.98 -11.95 -16.12
N LEU A 56 6.00 -11.32 -16.77
CA LEU A 56 5.62 -11.59 -18.17
C LEU A 56 5.37 -13.09 -18.46
N GLY A 57 4.74 -13.79 -17.52
CA GLY A 57 4.38 -15.21 -17.66
C GLY A 57 5.50 -16.19 -17.29
N GLU A 58 6.67 -15.72 -16.91
CA GLU A 58 7.81 -16.56 -16.50
C GLU A 58 8.11 -16.38 -15.01
N LEU A 59 8.48 -17.47 -14.32
CA LEU A 59 9.02 -17.39 -12.96
C LEU A 59 10.50 -16.99 -13.04
N VAL A 60 10.84 -15.87 -12.40
CA VAL A 60 12.19 -15.32 -12.39
C VAL A 60 12.73 -15.33 -10.95
N PRO A 61 13.96 -15.82 -10.70
CA PRO A 61 14.54 -15.82 -9.37
C PRO A 61 14.81 -14.39 -8.89
N LEU A 62 14.36 -14.08 -7.68
CA LEU A 62 14.62 -12.80 -7.01
C LEU A 62 15.96 -12.90 -6.27
N ARG A 63 17.02 -12.36 -6.88
CA ARG A 63 18.36 -12.31 -6.28
C ARG A 63 18.85 -10.90 -6.00
N ALA A 64 18.31 -9.91 -6.72
CA ALA A 64 18.55 -8.51 -6.45
C ALA A 64 18.16 -8.15 -5.01
N GLN A 65 18.88 -7.20 -4.42
CA GLN A 65 18.53 -6.64 -3.12
C GLN A 65 17.18 -5.93 -3.20
N VAL A 66 16.33 -6.08 -2.19
CA VAL A 66 15.02 -5.41 -2.13
C VAL A 66 15.00 -4.45 -0.95
N GLU A 67 14.87 -3.18 -1.28
CA GLU A 67 14.80 -2.06 -0.33
C GLU A 67 13.46 -1.34 -0.45
N MET A 68 13.03 -0.72 0.66
CA MET A 68 11.77 0.02 0.73
C MET A 68 11.96 1.36 1.42
N ILE A 69 11.43 2.42 0.80
CA ILE A 69 11.28 3.73 1.44
C ILE A 69 9.79 4.01 1.59
N SER A 70 9.30 3.97 2.82
CA SER A 70 7.89 4.21 3.17
C SER A 70 7.52 5.70 3.25
N GLY A 71 8.50 6.60 3.37
CA GLY A 71 8.29 8.05 3.59
C GLY A 71 7.83 8.87 2.39
N TYR A 72 7.74 8.28 1.19
CA TYR A 72 7.27 8.97 -0.03
C TYR A 72 5.83 8.60 -0.42
N SER A 73 5.12 7.87 0.43
CA SER A 73 3.68 7.67 0.27
C SER A 73 2.96 9.03 0.36
N ALA A 74 2.12 9.34 -0.62
CA ALA A 74 1.25 10.51 -0.57
C ALA A 74 0.09 10.35 0.45
N HIS A 75 0.03 9.23 1.16
CA HIS A 75 -0.97 8.92 2.17
C HIS A 75 -0.47 9.26 3.58
N ALA A 76 -1.36 9.86 4.38
CA ALA A 76 -1.12 10.04 5.81
C ALA A 76 -0.97 8.68 6.51
N ASP A 77 -0.06 8.62 7.47
CA ASP A 77 0.02 7.46 8.36
C ASP A 77 -1.14 7.44 9.35
N ARG A 78 -1.23 6.38 10.17
CA ARG A 78 -2.27 6.21 11.19
C ARG A 78 -2.39 7.44 12.09
N ASN A 79 -1.28 8.02 12.53
CA ASN A 79 -1.30 9.16 13.44
C ASN A 79 -1.73 10.44 12.71
N GLY A 80 -1.32 10.62 11.46
CA GLY A 80 -1.76 11.69 10.58
C GLY A 80 -3.27 11.68 10.36
N LEU A 81 -3.85 10.50 10.09
CA LEU A 81 -5.30 10.33 9.96
C LEU A 81 -6.03 10.65 11.27
N LEU A 82 -5.56 10.13 12.42
CA LEU A 82 -6.17 10.43 13.72
C LEU A 82 -6.09 11.91 14.08
N ASN A 83 -4.95 12.56 13.80
CA ASN A 83 -4.78 13.98 14.03
C ASN A 83 -5.68 14.83 13.12
N TRP A 84 -5.86 14.40 11.87
CA TRP A 84 -6.78 15.04 10.94
C TRP A 84 -8.23 14.97 11.45
N ILE A 85 -8.69 13.77 11.88
CA ILE A 85 -10.03 13.59 12.45
C ILE A 85 -10.22 14.49 13.68
N LYS A 86 -9.23 14.54 14.59
CA LYS A 86 -9.27 15.43 15.76
C LYS A 86 -9.44 16.90 15.37
N ALA A 87 -8.75 17.34 14.31
CA ALA A 87 -8.80 18.72 13.84
C ALA A 87 -10.15 19.08 13.20
N VAL A 88 -10.81 18.14 12.52
CA VAL A 88 -12.07 18.39 11.77
C VAL A 88 -13.34 18.01 12.52
N ARG A 89 -13.25 17.21 13.60
CA ARG A 89 -14.41 16.66 14.32
C ARG A 89 -15.44 17.73 14.72
N GLY A 90 -14.99 18.81 15.36
CA GLY A 90 -15.87 19.85 15.90
C GLY A 90 -17.05 19.27 16.70
N GLU A 91 -18.22 19.92 16.62
CA GLU A 91 -19.47 19.42 17.21
C GLU A 91 -20.40 18.74 16.19
N ARG A 92 -20.06 18.80 14.90
CA ARG A 92 -20.95 18.37 13.82
C ARG A 92 -20.64 16.98 13.26
N LEU A 93 -19.40 16.51 13.41
CA LEU A 93 -19.04 15.17 12.95
C LEU A 93 -19.67 14.13 13.88
N ARG A 94 -20.46 13.24 13.30
CA ARG A 94 -21.16 12.16 14.02
C ARG A 94 -20.73 10.79 13.52
N ASP A 95 -20.61 10.63 12.22
CA ASP A 95 -20.31 9.37 11.57
C ASP A 95 -18.98 9.43 10.81
N VAL A 96 -18.18 8.36 10.89
CA VAL A 96 -16.93 8.18 10.15
C VAL A 96 -16.96 6.84 9.44
N PHE A 97 -16.72 6.85 8.14
CA PHE A 97 -16.68 5.66 7.31
C PHE A 97 -15.22 5.36 6.93
N VAL A 98 -14.69 4.25 7.42
CA VAL A 98 -13.32 3.80 7.11
C VAL A 98 -13.37 2.94 5.86
N VAL A 99 -12.74 3.41 4.79
CA VAL A 99 -12.71 2.77 3.48
C VAL A 99 -11.29 2.79 2.90
N HIS A 100 -11.08 2.06 1.81
CA HIS A 100 -9.83 2.04 1.06
C HIS A 100 -8.59 1.66 1.90
N GLY A 101 -8.69 0.58 2.65
CA GLY A 101 -7.58 -0.06 3.37
C GLY A 101 -7.69 -1.58 3.28
N GLU A 102 -6.63 -2.28 3.67
CA GLU A 102 -6.71 -3.72 3.96
C GLU A 102 -7.57 -3.93 5.23
N GLU A 103 -8.18 -5.10 5.38
CA GLU A 103 -9.22 -5.37 6.39
C GLU A 103 -8.69 -5.13 7.82
N GLU A 104 -7.54 -5.71 8.16
CA GLU A 104 -6.92 -5.59 9.49
C GLU A 104 -6.54 -4.14 9.82
N GLU A 105 -5.97 -3.41 8.86
CA GLU A 105 -5.58 -2.01 9.02
C GLU A 105 -6.80 -1.09 9.16
N ALA A 106 -7.87 -1.37 8.40
CA ALA A 106 -9.12 -0.64 8.48
C ALA A 106 -9.79 -0.86 9.84
N GLU A 107 -9.85 -2.10 10.34
CA GLU A 107 -10.36 -2.43 11.67
C GLU A 107 -9.54 -1.74 12.76
N SER A 108 -8.21 -1.81 12.69
CA SER A 108 -7.32 -1.15 13.65
C SER A 108 -7.49 0.36 13.68
N LEU A 109 -7.69 1.00 12.51
CA LEU A 109 -7.97 2.42 12.43
C LEU A 109 -9.36 2.76 13.00
N ALA A 110 -10.37 1.94 12.70
CA ALA A 110 -11.73 2.14 13.18
C ALA A 110 -11.82 2.05 14.71
N GLU A 111 -11.14 1.06 15.31
CA GLU A 111 -11.00 0.95 16.76
C GLU A 111 -10.35 2.20 17.36
N ALA A 112 -9.28 2.70 16.74
CA ALA A 112 -8.58 3.89 17.20
C ALA A 112 -9.46 5.14 17.15
N ILE A 113 -10.31 5.28 16.13
CA ILE A 113 -11.27 6.38 16.00
C ILE A 113 -12.38 6.23 17.05
N ASN A 114 -12.92 5.02 17.25
CA ASN A 114 -13.93 4.73 18.27
C ASN A 114 -13.44 5.11 19.68
N GLN A 115 -12.18 4.86 19.99
CA GLN A 115 -11.56 5.25 21.28
C GLN A 115 -11.51 6.76 21.50
N MET A 116 -11.64 7.59 20.45
CA MET A 116 -11.77 9.05 20.59
C MET A 116 -13.14 9.48 21.16
N GLY A 117 -14.12 8.56 21.17
CA GLY A 117 -15.46 8.72 21.72
C GLY A 117 -16.35 9.70 20.95
N GLY A 118 -17.67 9.52 21.03
CA GLY A 118 -18.65 10.45 20.44
C GLY A 118 -18.66 10.51 18.91
N LEU A 119 -18.20 9.43 18.27
CA LEU A 119 -18.29 9.18 16.84
C LEU A 119 -18.81 7.76 16.64
N SER A 120 -19.71 7.58 15.67
CA SER A 120 -20.08 6.29 15.12
C SER A 120 -19.10 5.95 14.01
N VAL A 121 -18.38 4.83 14.13
CA VAL A 121 -17.41 4.42 13.10
C VAL A 121 -17.91 3.19 12.38
N HIS A 122 -17.92 3.27 11.06
CA HIS A 122 -18.45 2.26 10.15
C HIS A 122 -17.32 1.70 9.28
N LEU A 123 -17.34 0.38 9.04
CA LEU A 123 -16.50 -0.32 8.06
C LEU A 123 -17.38 -0.89 6.95
N PRO A 124 -17.74 -0.09 5.93
CA PRO A 124 -18.67 -0.52 4.90
C PRO A 124 -18.15 -1.72 4.11
N LYS A 125 -19.06 -2.65 3.82
CA LYS A 125 -18.83 -3.71 2.84
C LYS A 125 -19.22 -3.25 1.44
N ALA A 126 -18.63 -3.87 0.42
CA ALA A 126 -18.95 -3.54 -0.97
C ALA A 126 -20.45 -3.76 -1.24
N GLY A 127 -21.14 -2.71 -1.69
CA GLY A 127 -22.59 -2.74 -1.95
C GLY A 127 -23.47 -2.45 -0.74
N GLU A 128 -22.91 -2.11 0.42
CA GLU A 128 -23.67 -1.66 1.58
C GLU A 128 -24.14 -0.20 1.40
N GLU A 129 -25.36 0.09 1.87
CA GLU A 129 -25.99 1.40 1.76
C GLU A 129 -26.31 1.97 3.14
N PHE A 130 -26.19 3.30 3.29
CA PHE A 130 -26.42 4.01 4.54
C PHE A 130 -27.36 5.21 4.29
N ASN A 131 -28.27 5.45 5.23
CA ASN A 131 -29.06 6.67 5.29
C ASN A 131 -28.40 7.62 6.30
N LEU A 132 -28.08 8.84 5.86
CA LEU A 132 -27.33 9.85 6.62
C LEU A 132 -28.25 10.93 7.21
#